data_AF-A0AB35BHX5-F1
#
_entry.id   AF-A0AB35BHX5-F1
#
_cell.length_a   1.000
_cell.length_b   1.000
_cell.length_c   1.000
_cell.angle_alpha   90.00
_cell.angle_beta   90.00
_cell.angle_gamma   90.00
#
_symmetry.space_group_name_H-M   'P 1'
#
loop_
_entity.id
_entity.type
_entity.pdbx_description
1 polymer ?
#
loop_
_entity_poly.entity_id
_entity_poly.type
_entity_poly.pdbx_seq_one_letter_code
_entity_poly.pdbx_strand_id
1 'polypeptide(L)'
;MKHPPPVFGGFADLDSAEPVLVAAHLFVRTFGAKHTYAAGARLKWHPIITELARLGGCESEFRLFGGGERSDAIGAIATECVVLWESALLAARRNEDVLLLRAGVTALSSPDPVRTVRQRVTAVWSPPG
;
A
#
# COMPACT_ATOMS: atom_id res chain seq x y z
N MET A 1 8.57 18.94 -3.41
CA MET A 1 7.75 18.76 -2.19
C MET A 1 8.47 17.75 -1.29
N LYS A 2 8.56 17.98 0.02
CA LYS A 2 9.13 16.98 0.96
C LYS A 2 8.15 15.81 1.07
N HIS A 3 8.64 14.57 0.91
CA HIS A 3 7.83 13.37 1.09
C HIS A 3 7.41 13.22 2.55
N PRO A 4 6.25 12.61 2.84
CA PRO A 4 5.88 12.31 4.22
C PRO A 4 6.92 11.40 4.88
N PRO A 5 7.24 11.61 6.18
CA PRO A 5 8.27 10.86 6.89
C PRO A 5 7.93 9.36 6.90
N PRO A 6 8.92 8.46 6.94
CA PRO A 6 8.66 7.02 7.00
C PRO A 6 7.77 6.67 8.19
N VAL A 7 6.96 5.64 8.02
CA VAL A 7 6.04 5.16 9.06
C VAL A 7 6.72 4.09 9.91
N PHE A 8 7.61 3.30 9.31
CA PHE A 8 8.34 2.22 9.96
C PHE A 8 9.82 2.60 10.10
N GLY A 9 10.47 2.09 11.14
CA GLY A 9 11.87 2.36 11.49
C GLY A 9 12.91 1.74 10.55
N GLY A 10 12.49 1.16 9.43
CA GLY A 10 13.34 0.49 8.46
C GLY A 10 12.63 -0.67 7.78
N PHE A 11 13.35 -1.39 6.91
CA PHE A 11 12.80 -2.58 6.25
C PHE A 11 12.47 -3.71 7.23
N ALA A 12 13.29 -3.95 8.25
CA ALA A 12 13.02 -5.00 9.24
C ALA A 12 11.73 -4.75 10.05
N ASP A 13 11.45 -3.48 10.36
CA ASP A 13 10.20 -3.07 11.03
C ASP A 13 9.00 -3.21 10.07
N LEU A 14 9.17 -2.85 8.80
CA LEU A 14 8.15 -3.06 7.76
C LEU A 14 7.82 -4.55 7.54
N ASP A 15 8.83 -5.42 7.53
CA ASP A 15 8.70 -6.87 7.29
C ASP A 15 8.03 -7.60 8.47
N SER A 16 8.21 -7.08 9.68
CA SER A 16 7.59 -7.63 10.91
C SER A 16 6.26 -6.97 11.29
N ALA A 17 5.84 -5.93 10.56
CA ALA A 17 4.62 -5.19 10.84
C ALA A 17 3.36 -6.00 10.52
N GLU A 18 2.26 -5.66 11.20
CA GLU A 18 0.94 -6.23 10.92
C GLU A 18 0.54 -5.97 9.45
N PRO A 19 0.24 -7.00 8.63
CA PRO A 19 -0.03 -6.82 7.19
C PRO A 19 -1.17 -5.84 6.90
N VAL A 20 -2.22 -5.84 7.72
CA VAL A 20 -3.36 -4.91 7.61
C VAL A 20 -2.92 -3.46 7.82
N LEU A 21 -2.00 -3.22 8.76
CA LEU A 21 -1.46 -1.89 9.03
C LEU A 21 -0.62 -1.39 7.85
N VAL A 22 0.27 -2.25 7.33
CA VAL A 22 1.09 -1.94 6.15
C VAL A 22 0.20 -1.64 4.95
N ALA A 23 -0.79 -2.49 4.69
CA ALA A 23 -1.75 -2.32 3.60
C ALA A 23 -2.51 -0.99 3.71
N ALA A 24 -2.92 -0.59 4.92
CA ALA A 24 -3.63 0.66 5.12
C ALA A 24 -2.77 1.90 4.84
N HIS A 25 -1.55 1.94 5.39
CA HIS A 25 -0.63 3.04 5.14
C HIS A 25 -0.21 3.12 3.68
N LEU A 26 0.06 1.97 3.04
CA LEU A 26 0.44 1.90 1.64
C LEU A 26 -0.68 2.37 0.72
N PHE A 27 -1.94 1.99 1.00
CA PHE A 27 -3.09 2.42 0.21
C PHE A 27 -3.24 3.94 0.21
N VAL A 28 -3.17 4.56 1.39
CA VAL A 28 -3.31 6.01 1.55
C VAL A 28 -2.16 6.75 0.89
N ARG A 29 -0.93 6.23 0.98
CA ARG A 29 0.21 6.85 0.27
C ARG A 29 0.09 6.75 -1.25
N THR A 30 -0.23 5.57 -1.75
CA THR A 30 -0.27 5.30 -3.20
C THR A 30 -1.38 6.08 -3.90
N PHE A 31 -2.59 6.08 -3.33
CA PHE A 31 -3.75 6.74 -3.95
C PHE A 31 -4.03 8.16 -3.42
N GLY A 32 -3.59 8.49 -2.20
CA GLY A 32 -3.82 9.82 -1.60
C GLY A 32 -2.80 10.89 -2.03
N ALA A 33 -1.55 10.52 -2.34
CA ALA A 33 -0.46 11.48 -2.59
C ALA A 33 -0.60 12.31 -3.89
N LYS A 34 -1.50 11.95 -4.80
CA LYS A 34 -1.66 12.59 -6.12
C LYS A 34 -3.04 13.22 -6.37
N HIS A 35 -3.87 13.33 -5.34
CA HIS A 35 -5.29 13.71 -5.50
C HIS A 35 -6.05 12.84 -6.52
N THR A 36 -5.62 11.59 -6.72
CA THR A 36 -6.27 10.64 -7.62
C THR A 36 -7.49 10.01 -6.96
N TYR A 37 -8.40 10.86 -6.46
CA TYR A 37 -9.63 10.44 -5.76
C TYR A 37 -10.73 9.98 -6.73
N ALA A 38 -10.41 9.77 -8.01
CA ALA A 38 -11.37 9.31 -8.99
C ALA A 38 -11.42 7.77 -9.00
N ALA A 39 -12.62 7.21 -8.90
CA ALA A 39 -12.81 5.79 -9.15
C ALA A 39 -12.32 5.47 -10.57
N GLY A 40 -11.54 4.38 -10.70
CA GLY A 40 -10.87 4.01 -11.95
C GLY A 40 -9.48 4.63 -12.14
N ALA A 41 -8.98 5.43 -11.18
CA ALA A 41 -7.57 5.79 -11.11
C ALA A 41 -6.69 4.54 -11.13
N ARG A 42 -5.59 4.57 -11.89
CA ARG A 42 -4.73 3.42 -12.12
C ARG A 42 -3.33 3.68 -11.62
N LEU A 43 -2.76 2.69 -10.96
CA LEU A 43 -1.35 2.68 -10.60
C LEU A 43 -0.69 1.43 -11.15
N LYS A 44 0.44 1.62 -11.82
CA LYS A 44 1.33 0.51 -12.15
C LYS A 44 1.96 -0.05 -10.87
N TRP A 45 2.53 -1.24 -10.98
CA TRP A 45 3.24 -1.90 -9.89
C TRP A 45 4.39 -1.08 -9.29
N HIS A 46 5.19 -0.45 -10.15
CA HIS A 46 6.39 0.28 -9.74
C HIS A 46 6.09 1.43 -8.75
N PRO A 47 5.11 2.33 -8.98
CA PRO A 47 4.67 3.30 -7.97
C PRO A 47 4.29 2.72 -6.61
N ILE A 48 3.67 1.53 -6.58
CA ILE A 48 3.26 0.87 -5.33
C ILE A 48 4.49 0.41 -4.55
N ILE A 49 5.42 -0.24 -5.23
CA ILE A 49 6.71 -0.66 -4.63
C ILE A 49 7.49 0.55 -4.11
N THR A 50 7.56 1.63 -4.88
CA THR A 50 8.27 2.85 -4.47
C THR A 50 7.67 3.44 -3.18
N GLU A 51 6.35 3.49 -3.06
CA GLU A 51 5.72 3.99 -1.83
C GLU A 51 5.89 3.05 -0.64
N LEU A 52 5.85 1.73 -0.86
CA LEU A 52 6.12 0.74 0.18
C LEU A 52 7.54 0.89 0.73
N ALA A 53 8.51 1.07 -0.15
CA ALA A 53 9.88 1.32 0.26
C ALA A 53 10.05 2.62 1.06
N ARG A 54 9.33 3.67 0.67
CA ARG A 54 9.31 4.94 1.41
C ARG A 54 8.66 4.82 2.78
N LEU A 55 7.71 3.90 2.96
CA LEU A 55 7.16 3.59 4.28
C LEU A 55 8.23 3.03 5.21
N GLY A 56 9.12 2.18 4.70
CA GLY A 56 10.26 1.61 5.41
C GLY A 56 11.53 2.48 5.43
N GLY A 57 11.44 3.78 5.10
CA GLY A 57 12.57 4.71 5.21
C GLY A 57 13.57 4.68 4.05
N CYS A 58 13.25 4.01 2.93
CA CYS A 58 14.10 4.03 1.76
C CYS A 58 13.70 5.16 0.80
N GLU A 59 14.58 6.16 0.67
CA GLU A 59 14.37 7.31 -0.24
C GLU A 59 14.90 7.07 -1.66
N SER A 60 15.68 6.00 -1.88
CA SER A 60 16.38 5.74 -3.15
C SER A 60 15.89 4.46 -3.84
N GLU A 61 15.28 4.61 -5.01
CA GLU A 61 14.86 3.51 -5.89
C GLU A 61 16.03 2.57 -6.25
N PHE A 62 17.24 3.12 -6.46
CA PHE A 62 18.45 2.35 -6.71
C PHE A 62 18.83 1.39 -5.57
N ARG A 63 18.56 1.77 -4.30
CA ARG A 63 18.85 0.90 -3.14
C ARG A 63 17.85 -0.24 -2.98
N LEU A 64 16.71 -0.17 -3.65
CA LEU A 64 15.65 -1.18 -3.59
C LEU A 64 15.86 -2.26 -4.65
N PHE A 65 16.12 -1.84 -5.88
CA PHE A 65 16.19 -2.76 -7.03
C PHE A 65 17.60 -3.30 -7.29
N GLY A 66 18.62 -2.85 -6.56
CA GLY A 66 20.01 -3.32 -6.69
C GLY A 66 20.36 -4.57 -5.87
N GLY A 67 19.44 -5.08 -5.04
CA GLY A 67 19.74 -6.07 -3.99
C GLY A 67 18.94 -7.38 -4.03
N GLY A 68 18.51 -7.84 -5.21
CA GLY A 68 17.93 -9.17 -5.46
C GLY A 68 16.85 -9.60 -4.45
N GLU A 69 17.22 -10.36 -3.44
CA GLU A 69 16.36 -10.86 -2.36
C GLU A 69 15.52 -9.78 -1.67
N ARG A 70 16.08 -8.57 -1.46
CA ARG A 70 15.32 -7.46 -0.87
C ARG A 70 14.22 -6.94 -1.81
N SER A 71 14.46 -6.99 -3.12
CA SER A 71 13.47 -6.59 -4.12
C SER A 71 12.31 -7.59 -4.14
N ASP A 72 12.61 -8.88 -4.00
CA ASP A 72 11.59 -9.94 -3.99
C ASP A 72 10.72 -9.89 -2.72
N ALA A 73 11.33 -9.69 -1.55
CA ALA A 73 10.59 -9.56 -0.29
C ALA A 73 9.63 -8.35 -0.30
N ILE A 74 10.08 -7.21 -0.83
CA ILE A 74 9.23 -6.03 -1.01
C ILE A 74 8.10 -6.29 -2.00
N GLY A 75 8.38 -7.03 -3.07
CA GLY A 75 7.37 -7.47 -4.04
C GLY A 75 6.30 -8.36 -3.40
N ALA A 76 6.69 -9.26 -2.50
CA ALA A 76 5.78 -10.12 -1.73
C ALA A 76 4.86 -9.29 -0.83
N ILE A 77 5.43 -8.39 -0.01
CA ILE A 77 4.65 -7.49 0.88
C ILE A 77 3.68 -6.62 0.06
N ALA A 78 4.12 -6.06 -1.08
CA ALA A 78 3.25 -5.29 -1.95
C ALA A 78 2.09 -6.14 -2.51
N THR A 79 2.37 -7.41 -2.85
CA THR A 79 1.36 -8.36 -3.33
C THR A 79 0.31 -8.65 -2.26
N GLU A 80 0.74 -8.91 -1.02
CA GLU A 80 -0.16 -9.11 0.11
C GLU A 80 -1.05 -7.89 0.35
N CYS A 81 -0.48 -6.68 0.33
CA CYS A 81 -1.24 -5.45 0.47
C CYS A 81 -2.34 -5.33 -0.60
N VAL A 82 -2.01 -5.65 -1.86
CA VAL A 82 -2.96 -5.56 -2.96
C VAL A 82 -4.06 -6.60 -2.85
N VAL A 83 -3.73 -7.83 -2.43
CA VAL A 83 -4.74 -8.87 -2.14
C VAL A 83 -5.69 -8.40 -1.04
N LEU A 84 -5.17 -7.82 0.04
CA LEU A 84 -5.98 -7.26 1.13
C LEU A 84 -6.91 -6.13 0.65
N TRP A 85 -6.44 -5.27 -0.27
CA TRP A 85 -7.29 -4.22 -0.85
C TRP A 85 -8.40 -4.78 -1.75
N GLU A 86 -8.10 -5.83 -2.51
CA GLU A 86 -9.06 -6.54 -3.35
C GLU A 86 -10.16 -7.19 -2.52
N SER A 87 -9.77 -7.93 -1.48
CA SER A 87 -10.70 -8.55 -0.53
C SER A 87 -11.62 -7.50 0.13
N ALA A 88 -11.09 -6.31 0.41
CA ALA A 88 -11.83 -5.20 1.01
C ALA A 88 -12.62 -4.35 -0.01
N LEU A 89 -12.60 -4.71 -1.30
CA LEU A 89 -13.20 -3.97 -2.42
C LEU A 89 -12.71 -2.50 -2.54
N LEU A 90 -11.51 -2.22 -2.05
CA LEU A 90 -10.90 -0.90 -2.10
C LEU A 90 -10.18 -0.65 -3.43
N ALA A 91 -9.55 -1.68 -3.96
CA ALA A 91 -8.87 -1.69 -5.25
C ALA A 91 -9.09 -3.00 -6.00
N ALA A 92 -8.74 -3.05 -7.27
CA ALA A 92 -8.77 -4.27 -8.08
C ALA A 92 -7.57 -4.32 -9.03
N ARG A 93 -6.94 -5.50 -9.18
CA ARG A 93 -6.00 -5.72 -10.28
C ARG A 93 -6.75 -5.77 -11.61
N ARG A 94 -6.20 -5.10 -12.62
CA ARG A 94 -6.63 -5.18 -14.02
C ARG A 94 -5.38 -5.16 -14.90
N ASN A 95 -5.03 -6.33 -15.45
CA ASN A 95 -3.77 -6.53 -16.16
C ASN A 95 -2.58 -6.15 -15.23
N GLU A 96 -1.72 -5.24 -15.67
CA GLU A 96 -0.55 -4.75 -14.94
C GLU A 96 -0.86 -3.58 -13.98
N ASP A 97 -2.12 -3.12 -13.96
CA ASP A 97 -2.55 -1.97 -13.16
C ASP A 97 -3.32 -2.41 -11.92
N VAL A 98 -3.22 -1.61 -10.86
CA VAL A 98 -4.12 -1.63 -9.70
C VAL A 98 -5.06 -0.43 -9.78
N LEU A 99 -6.36 -0.71 -9.85
CA LEU A 99 -7.43 0.27 -10.00
C LEU A 99 -8.03 0.67 -8.66
N LEU A 100 -8.23 1.96 -8.43
CA LEU A 100 -9.00 2.46 -7.30
C LEU A 100 -10.50 2.22 -7.52
N LEU A 101 -11.16 1.54 -6.57
CA LEU A 101 -12.60 1.30 -6.59
C LEU A 101 -13.37 2.39 -5.82
N ARG A 102 -14.70 2.43 -5.99
CA ARG A 102 -15.58 3.41 -5.32
C ARG A 102 -15.47 3.37 -3.79
N ALA A 103 -15.37 2.18 -3.21
CA ALA A 103 -15.19 2.05 -1.76
C ALA A 103 -13.81 2.56 -1.31
N GLY A 104 -12.78 2.39 -2.15
CA GLY A 104 -11.46 2.98 -1.97
C GLY A 104 -11.50 4.51 -1.94
N VAL A 105 -12.17 5.13 -2.91
CA VAL A 105 -12.41 6.59 -2.91
C VAL A 105 -13.09 7.04 -1.63
N THR A 106 -14.14 6.33 -1.22
CA THR A 106 -14.89 6.66 0.01
C THR A 106 -14.00 6.58 1.25
N ALA A 107 -13.13 5.56 1.33
CA ALA A 107 -12.20 5.42 2.43
C ALA A 107 -11.14 6.54 2.46
N LEU A 108 -10.66 6.98 1.29
CA LEU A 108 -9.70 8.10 1.17
C LEU A 108 -10.29 9.45 1.56
N SER A 109 -11.60 9.65 1.37
CA SER A 109 -12.30 10.88 1.75
C SER A 109 -12.66 10.96 3.25
N SER A 110 -12.34 9.92 4.03
CA SER A 110 -12.57 9.91 5.47
C SER A 110 -11.68 10.92 6.21
N PRO A 111 -12.09 11.48 7.36
CA PRO A 111 -11.22 12.29 8.21
C PRO A 111 -9.95 11.55 8.67
N ASP A 112 -10.02 10.23 8.77
CA ASP A 112 -8.87 9.35 9.04
C ASP A 112 -8.84 8.19 8.04
N PRO A 113 -8.23 8.39 6.85
CA PRO A 113 -8.19 7.40 5.79
C PRO A 113 -7.48 6.12 6.20
N VAL A 114 -6.38 6.22 6.95
CA VAL A 114 -5.59 5.05 7.35
C VAL A 114 -6.42 4.16 8.26
N ARG A 115 -7.05 4.73 9.30
CA ARG A 115 -7.94 3.97 10.19
C ARG A 115 -9.11 3.35 9.43
N THR A 116 -9.71 4.09 8.51
CA THR A 116 -10.87 3.63 7.73
C THR A 116 -10.51 2.46 6.83
N VAL A 117 -9.36 2.53 6.15
CA VAL A 117 -8.84 1.43 5.32
C VAL A 117 -8.50 0.23 6.18
N ARG A 118 -7.80 0.42 7.31
CA ARG A 118 -7.44 -0.66 8.24
C ARG A 118 -8.68 -1.42 8.71
N GLN A 119 -9.73 -0.73 9.13
CA GLN A 119 -10.98 -1.35 9.57
C GLN A 119 -11.63 -2.19 8.47
N ARG A 120 -11.67 -1.69 7.23
CA ARG A 120 -12.23 -2.43 6.08
C ARG A 120 -11.45 -3.69 5.75
N VAL A 121 -10.13 -3.59 5.72
CA VAL A 121 -9.25 -4.74 5.48
C VAL A 121 -9.36 -5.77 6.60
N THR A 122 -9.40 -5.32 7.86
CA THR A 122 -9.58 -6.22 9.02
C THR A 122 -10.92 -6.96 8.95
N ALA A 123 -11.99 -6.30 8.54
CA ALA A 123 -13.33 -6.89 8.50
C ALA A 123 -13.47 -8.06 7.50
N VAL A 124 -12.57 -8.14 6.52
CA VAL A 124 -12.56 -9.21 5.50
C VAL A 124 -11.39 -10.19 5.67
N TRP A 125 -10.41 -9.83 6.49
CA TRP A 125 -9.24 -10.65 6.78
C TRP A 125 -9.48 -11.44 8.06
N SER A 126 -9.69 -12.75 7.91
CA SER A 126 -9.59 -13.69 9.03
C SER A 126 -8.16 -14.23 9.09
N PRO A 127 -7.38 -13.97 10.16
CA PRO A 127 -6.11 -14.66 10.31
C PRO A 127 -6.36 -16.17 10.44
N PRO A 128 -5.49 -17.04 9.86
CA PRO A 128 -5.55 -18.46 10.17
C PRO A 128 -5.31 -18.64 11.68
N GLY A 129 -6.21 -19.37 12.33
CA GLY A 129 -6.10 -19.75 13.74
C GLY A 129 -5.09 -20.84 13.99
#